data_AF-A0A8J6XDX4-F1
#
_entry.id   AF-A0A8J6XDX4-F1
#
_cell.length_a   1.000
_cell.length_b   1.000
_cell.length_c   1.000
_cell.angle_alpha   90.00
_cell.angle_beta   90.00
_cell.angle_gamma   90.00
#
_symmetry.space_group_name_H-M   'P 1'
#
loop_
_entity.id
_entity.type
_entity.pdbx_description
1 polymer ?
#
loop_
_entity_poly.entity_id
_entity_poly.type
_entity_poly.pdbx_seq_one_letter_code
_entity_poly.pdbx_strand_id
1 'polypeptide(L)'
;MIRKLLFGACIGGLIIGQVYEAPLEQQAKEAKLWQNTQSSNDTTRARAEGELLKLAKNKGISNSSEAEAIYKQILAINPNSAPAHTRLAEIQLKRWSTTKNPIDKESGLEHLRKAKELYKQYKIDFYVQKLEKVESLVNSGKPGYSWDFPQL
;
A
#
# COMPACT_ATOMS: atom_id res chain seq x y z
N MET A 1 -26.88 1.99 20.94
CA MET A 1 -25.46 2.32 21.16
C MET A 1 -24.79 2.43 19.78
N ILE A 2 -24.79 3.62 19.19
CA ILE A 2 -24.31 3.85 17.82
C ILE A 2 -22.79 4.08 17.87
N ARG A 3 -22.01 3.14 17.34
CA ARG A 3 -20.57 3.32 17.12
C ARG A 3 -20.41 4.38 16.03
N LYS A 4 -19.93 5.57 16.41
CA LYS A 4 -19.53 6.62 15.48
C LYS A 4 -18.35 6.10 14.66
N LEU A 5 -18.58 5.81 13.38
CA LEU A 5 -17.52 5.60 12.40
C LEU A 5 -16.84 6.95 12.17
N LEU A 6 -15.63 7.11 12.71
CA LEU A 6 -14.74 8.19 12.34
C LEU A 6 -14.29 7.92 10.89
N PHE A 7 -14.93 8.57 9.94
CA PHE A 7 -14.34 8.80 8.62
C PHE A 7 -13.11 9.66 8.85
N GLY A 8 -11.94 9.01 8.90
CA GLY A 8 -10.66 9.71 8.96
C GLY A 8 -10.54 10.62 7.75
N ALA A 9 -10.62 11.92 8.00
CA ALA A 9 -10.32 12.95 7.03
C ALA A 9 -8.85 12.80 6.60
N CYS A 10 -8.63 12.15 5.46
CA CYS A 10 -7.42 12.36 4.65
C CYS A 10 -7.76 13.31 3.52
N ILE A 11 -8.40 14.45 3.84
CA ILE A 11 -8.52 15.58 2.93
C ILE A 11 -7.64 16.68 3.49
N GLY A 12 -6.61 17.04 2.73
CA GLY A 12 -5.76 18.19 3.02
C GLY A 12 -4.35 17.78 3.45
N GLY A 13 -3.48 17.55 2.48
CA GLY A 13 -2.07 17.82 2.68
C GLY A 13 -1.92 19.28 3.12
N LEU A 14 -1.34 19.49 4.29
CA LEU A 14 -1.04 20.80 4.84
C LEU A 14 0.20 21.34 4.13
N ILE A 15 0.00 21.88 2.93
CA ILE A 15 0.96 22.76 2.24
C ILE A 15 0.22 24.07 2.01
N ILE A 16 0.83 25.14 2.49
CA ILE A 16 0.38 26.51 2.31
C ILE A 16 0.37 26.80 0.80
N GLY A 17 -0.82 26.90 0.20
CA GLY A 17 -1.01 27.28 -1.21
C GLY A 17 -1.73 26.23 -2.05
N GLN A 18 -3.02 26.46 -2.27
CA GLN A 18 -3.93 25.74 -3.19
C GLN A 18 -4.19 24.26 -2.84
N VAL A 19 -5.17 24.03 -1.96
CA VAL A 19 -5.86 22.74 -1.86
C VAL A 19 -6.64 22.55 -3.17
N TYR A 20 -6.07 21.80 -4.12
CA TYR A 20 -6.86 21.22 -5.20
C TYR A 20 -7.75 20.15 -4.58
N GLU A 21 -8.93 20.54 -4.11
CA GLU A 21 -9.95 19.61 -3.70
C GLU A 21 -10.29 18.73 -4.90
N ALA A 22 -10.13 17.41 -4.76
CA ALA A 22 -10.57 16.48 -5.79
C ALA A 22 -12.05 16.75 -6.09
N PRO A 23 -12.50 16.69 -7.36
CA PRO A 23 -13.90 16.90 -7.70
C PRO A 23 -14.80 16.06 -6.79
N LEU A 24 -15.91 16.62 -6.30
CA LEU A 24 -16.85 15.97 -5.37
C LEU A 24 -17.20 14.53 -5.76
N GLU A 25 -17.29 14.26 -7.06
CA GLU A 25 -17.55 12.94 -7.62
C GLU A 25 -16.43 11.92 -7.29
N GLN A 26 -15.18 12.33 -7.31
CA GLN A 26 -14.03 11.47 -7.01
C GLN A 26 -13.95 11.15 -5.52
N GLN A 27 -14.26 12.12 -4.65
CA GLN A 27 -14.36 11.90 -3.21
C GLN A 27 -15.49 10.92 -2.88
N ALA A 28 -16.65 11.07 -3.54
CA ALA A 28 -17.79 10.16 -3.35
C ALA A 28 -17.47 8.73 -3.81
N LYS A 29 -16.73 8.57 -4.93
CA LYS A 29 -16.27 7.27 -5.42
C LYS A 29 -15.34 6.59 -4.41
N GLU A 30 -14.36 7.32 -3.89
CA GLU A 30 -13.43 6.79 -2.89
C GLU A 30 -14.15 6.40 -1.58
N ALA A 31 -15.04 7.27 -1.08
CA ALA A 31 -15.85 6.97 0.10
C ALA A 31 -16.69 5.70 -0.08
N LYS A 32 -17.27 5.49 -1.27
CA LYS A 32 -18.02 4.27 -1.60
C LYS A 32 -17.12 3.02 -1.60
N LEU A 33 -15.88 3.13 -2.07
CA LEU A 33 -14.93 2.01 -1.99
C LEU A 33 -14.64 1.63 -0.53
N TRP A 34 -14.36 2.62 0.33
CA TRP A 34 -14.15 2.39 1.77
C TRP A 34 -15.38 1.87 2.50
N GLN A 35 -16.58 2.24 2.07
CA GLN A 35 -17.81 1.65 2.61
C GLN A 35 -17.92 0.17 2.19
N ASN A 36 -17.60 -0.14 0.94
CA ASN A 36 -17.71 -1.49 0.40
C ASN A 36 -16.69 -2.47 1.01
N THR A 37 -15.53 -2.01 1.49
CA THR A 37 -14.59 -2.86 2.23
C THR A 37 -15.13 -3.32 3.58
N GLN A 38 -16.19 -2.69 4.10
CA GLN A 38 -16.90 -3.10 5.33
C GLN A 38 -18.14 -3.98 5.04
N SER A 39 -18.42 -4.28 3.77
CA SER A 39 -19.57 -5.10 3.38
C SER A 39 -19.48 -6.51 3.98
N SER A 40 -20.61 -7.09 4.37
CA SER A 40 -20.66 -8.51 4.76
C SER A 40 -20.43 -9.45 3.57
N ASN A 41 -20.58 -8.96 2.33
CA ASN A 41 -20.34 -9.74 1.13
C ASN A 41 -18.84 -9.76 0.77
N ASP A 42 -18.23 -10.95 0.82
CA ASP A 42 -16.80 -11.16 0.56
C ASP A 42 -16.37 -10.70 -0.83
N THR A 43 -17.18 -10.94 -1.86
CA THR A 43 -16.90 -10.50 -3.24
C THR A 43 -16.90 -8.98 -3.33
N THR A 44 -17.84 -8.31 -2.67
CA THR A 44 -17.90 -6.84 -2.62
C THR A 44 -16.66 -6.27 -1.92
N ARG A 45 -16.25 -6.86 -0.79
CA ARG A 45 -15.02 -6.44 -0.09
C ARG A 45 -13.78 -6.62 -0.96
N ALA A 46 -13.60 -7.79 -1.55
CA ALA A 46 -12.45 -8.11 -2.39
C ALA A 46 -12.37 -7.18 -3.62
N ARG A 47 -13.52 -6.90 -4.25
CA ARG A 47 -13.59 -5.95 -5.36
C ARG A 47 -13.20 -4.54 -4.94
N ALA A 48 -13.72 -4.06 -3.80
CA ALA A 48 -13.40 -2.75 -3.28
C ALA A 48 -11.92 -2.61 -2.94
N GLU A 49 -11.32 -3.61 -2.29
CA GLU A 49 -9.88 -3.66 -2.02
C GLU A 49 -9.07 -3.60 -3.33
N GLY A 50 -9.46 -4.39 -4.34
CA GLY A 50 -8.80 -4.37 -5.65
C GLY A 50 -8.82 -2.99 -6.33
N GLU A 51 -9.93 -2.26 -6.25
CA GLU A 51 -10.03 -0.90 -6.77
C GLU A 51 -9.21 0.12 -5.95
N LEU A 52 -9.15 -0.05 -4.63
CA LEU A 52 -8.30 0.78 -3.77
C LEU A 52 -6.80 0.56 -4.02
N LEU A 53 -6.38 -0.68 -4.28
CA LEU A 53 -5.00 -1.00 -4.68
C LEU A 53 -4.63 -0.29 -6.00
N LYS A 54 -5.54 -0.29 -6.98
CA LYS A 54 -5.35 0.44 -8.25
C LYS A 54 -5.28 1.95 -8.02
N LEU A 55 -6.17 2.50 -7.18
CA LEU A 55 -6.19 3.91 -6.83
C LEU A 55 -4.86 4.33 -6.17
N ALA A 56 -4.39 3.58 -5.19
CA ALA A 56 -3.12 3.82 -4.52
C ALA A 56 -1.93 3.76 -5.49
N LYS A 57 -1.91 2.77 -6.39
CA LYS A 57 -0.88 2.65 -7.43
C LYS A 57 -0.85 3.88 -8.33
N ASN A 58 -2.00 4.37 -8.78
CA ASN A 58 -2.09 5.56 -9.63
C ASN A 58 -1.63 6.81 -8.88
N LYS A 59 -2.00 6.97 -7.61
CA LYS A 59 -1.52 8.06 -6.75
C LYS A 59 -0.02 7.97 -6.48
N GLY A 60 0.55 6.77 -6.40
CA GLY A 60 1.97 6.54 -6.16
C GLY A 60 2.88 7.01 -7.31
N ILE A 61 2.34 7.19 -8.53
CA ILE A 61 3.07 7.74 -9.67
C ILE A 61 3.39 9.24 -9.44
N SER A 62 2.48 9.98 -8.81
CA SER A 62 2.62 11.43 -8.57
C SER A 62 3.04 11.76 -7.13
N ASN A 63 2.58 11.00 -6.14
CA ASN A 63 2.80 11.25 -4.72
C ASN A 63 2.88 9.94 -3.91
N SER A 64 4.10 9.56 -3.52
CA SER A 64 4.34 8.35 -2.72
C SER A 64 3.68 8.36 -1.33
N SER A 65 3.42 9.55 -0.74
CA SER A 65 2.84 9.65 0.60
C SER A 65 1.34 9.31 0.63
N GLU A 66 0.58 9.74 -0.38
CA GLU A 66 -0.84 9.39 -0.51
C GLU A 66 -1.04 7.90 -0.76
N ALA A 67 -0.22 7.31 -1.63
CA ALA A 67 -0.26 5.89 -1.90
C ALA A 67 0.05 5.08 -0.63
N GLU A 68 1.08 5.48 0.12
CA GLU A 68 1.45 4.86 1.39
C GLU A 68 0.29 4.91 2.40
N ALA A 69 -0.39 6.06 2.51
CA ALA A 69 -1.53 6.21 3.40
C ALA A 69 -2.69 5.26 3.03
N ILE A 70 -3.02 5.13 1.75
CA ILE A 70 -4.08 4.22 1.28
C ILE A 70 -3.70 2.77 1.55
N TYR A 71 -2.45 2.35 1.27
CA TYR A 71 -2.03 0.98 1.58
C TYR A 71 -2.10 0.67 3.07
N LYS A 72 -1.76 1.63 3.94
CA LYS A 72 -1.93 1.47 5.40
C LYS A 72 -3.40 1.34 5.79
N GLN A 73 -4.30 2.09 5.17
CA GLN A 73 -5.74 1.96 5.40
C GLN A 73 -6.28 0.61 4.91
N ILE A 74 -5.80 0.11 3.76
CA ILE A 74 -6.12 -1.25 3.30
C ILE A 74 -5.68 -2.26 4.34
N LEU A 75 -4.46 -2.16 4.88
CA LEU A 75 -3.96 -3.08 5.91
C LEU A 75 -4.70 -2.99 7.25
N ALA A 76 -5.23 -1.82 7.60
CA ALA A 76 -6.08 -1.68 8.79
C ALA A 76 -7.39 -2.48 8.67
N ILE A 77 -7.88 -2.70 7.45
CA ILE A 77 -9.12 -3.44 7.16
C ILE A 77 -8.82 -4.91 6.85
N ASN A 78 -7.80 -5.16 6.04
CA ASN A 78 -7.31 -6.49 5.68
C ASN A 78 -5.79 -6.58 5.95
N PRO A 79 -5.40 -7.03 7.17
CA PRO A 79 -3.99 -7.22 7.52
C PRO A 79 -3.26 -8.26 6.68
N ASN A 80 -3.98 -9.09 5.91
CA ASN A 80 -3.42 -10.16 5.09
C ASN A 80 -3.40 -9.81 3.59
N SER A 81 -3.51 -8.52 3.24
CA SER A 81 -3.36 -8.04 1.87
C SER A 81 -1.89 -8.10 1.44
N ALA A 82 -1.48 -9.24 0.85
CA ALA A 82 -0.14 -9.42 0.29
C ALA A 82 0.22 -8.31 -0.73
N PRO A 83 -0.72 -7.82 -1.56
CA PRO A 83 -0.46 -6.68 -2.43
C PRO A 83 -0.11 -5.39 -1.70
N ALA A 84 -0.86 -5.01 -0.67
CA ALA A 84 -0.58 -3.80 0.09
C ALA A 84 0.77 -3.87 0.82
N HIS A 85 1.10 -5.02 1.43
CA HIS A 85 2.44 -5.27 1.99
C HIS A 85 3.55 -5.12 0.94
N THR A 86 3.36 -5.68 -0.26
CA THR A 86 4.36 -5.57 -1.34
C THR A 86 4.63 -4.12 -1.72
N ARG A 87 3.58 -3.31 -1.83
CA ARG A 87 3.70 -1.90 -2.24
C ARG A 87 4.27 -1.01 -1.14
N LEU A 88 3.94 -1.26 0.14
CA LEU A 88 4.57 -0.56 1.26
C LEU A 88 6.07 -0.87 1.34
N ALA A 89 6.45 -2.14 1.18
CA ALA A 89 7.84 -2.53 1.11
C ALA A 89 8.58 -1.80 -0.02
N GLU A 90 7.98 -1.73 -1.22
CA GLU A 90 8.55 -1.01 -2.36
C GLU A 90 8.79 0.48 -2.03
N ILE A 91 7.78 1.17 -1.49
CA ILE A 91 7.86 2.60 -1.16
C ILE A 91 8.94 2.86 -0.11
N GLN A 92 8.90 2.11 1.00
CA GLN A 92 9.80 2.32 2.13
C GLN A 92 11.23 1.95 1.79
N LEU A 93 11.47 0.81 1.11
CA LEU A 93 12.81 0.44 0.69
C LEU A 93 13.37 1.44 -0.33
N LYS A 94 12.59 1.87 -1.32
CA LYS A 94 13.03 2.90 -2.27
C LYS A 94 13.36 4.21 -1.57
N ARG A 95 12.55 4.65 -0.61
CA ARG A 95 12.84 5.81 0.24
C ARG A 95 14.14 5.61 1.01
N TRP A 96 14.33 4.47 1.68
CA TRP A 96 15.59 4.14 2.34
C TRP A 96 16.78 4.17 1.37
N SER A 97 16.60 3.71 0.12
CA SER A 97 17.68 3.68 -0.86
C SER A 97 18.27 5.07 -1.14
N THR A 98 17.46 6.12 -1.00
CA THR A 98 17.86 7.52 -1.20
C THR A 98 18.19 8.23 0.10
N THR A 99 17.38 8.06 1.16
CA THR A 99 17.53 8.79 2.43
C THR A 99 18.50 8.12 3.41
N LYS A 100 18.75 6.82 3.23
CA LYS A 100 19.49 5.96 4.17
C LYS A 100 18.89 5.89 5.59
N ASN A 101 17.61 6.25 5.75
CA ASN A 101 16.90 6.16 7.02
C ASN A 101 16.72 4.68 7.45
N PRO A 102 17.25 4.24 8.60
CA PRO A 102 17.15 2.86 9.05
C PRO A 102 15.70 2.41 9.33
N ILE A 103 14.81 3.33 9.73
CA ILE A 103 13.40 3.01 10.00
C ILE A 103 12.69 2.58 8.71
N ASP A 104 12.96 3.27 7.60
CA ASP A 104 12.41 2.92 6.29
C ASP A 104 12.94 1.55 5.81
N LYS A 105 14.18 1.21 6.13
CA LYS A 105 14.75 -0.11 5.81
C LYS A 105 14.03 -1.22 6.58
N GLU A 106 13.91 -1.05 7.90
CA GLU A 106 13.35 -2.06 8.80
C GLU A 106 11.88 -2.32 8.49
N SER A 107 11.07 -1.26 8.45
CA SER A 107 9.64 -1.35 8.09
C SER A 107 9.44 -1.93 6.69
N GLY A 108 10.26 -1.51 5.72
CA GLY A 108 10.19 -2.03 4.36
C GLY A 108 10.49 -3.53 4.27
N LEU A 109 11.49 -4.01 5.01
CA LEU A 109 11.80 -5.44 5.10
C LEU A 109 10.73 -6.24 5.85
N GLU A 110 10.10 -5.65 6.87
CA GLU A 110 8.98 -6.27 7.58
C GLU A 110 7.80 -6.51 6.62
N HIS A 111 7.36 -5.48 5.89
CA HIS A 111 6.29 -5.63 4.91
C HIS A 111 6.66 -6.60 3.78
N LEU A 112 7.92 -6.61 3.32
CA LEU A 112 8.40 -7.55 2.30
C LEU A 112 8.26 -9.00 2.78
N ARG A 113 8.72 -9.28 4.00
CA ARG A 113 8.65 -10.64 4.58
C ARG A 113 7.21 -11.08 4.78
N LYS A 114 6.34 -10.17 5.22
CA LYS A 114 4.91 -10.48 5.37
C LYS A 114 4.24 -10.77 4.04
N ALA A 115 4.52 -9.99 2.99
CA ALA A 115 4.03 -10.28 1.64
C ALA A 115 4.51 -11.66 1.15
N LYS A 116 5.78 -12.00 1.38
CA LYS A 116 6.35 -13.29 1.02
C LYS A 116 5.65 -14.45 1.74
N GLU A 117 5.41 -14.33 3.04
CA GLU A 117 4.66 -15.31 3.83
C GLU A 117 3.25 -15.54 3.26
N LEU A 118 2.52 -14.45 2.98
CA LEU A 118 1.17 -14.53 2.44
C LEU A 118 1.13 -15.14 1.05
N TYR A 119 2.04 -14.75 0.14
CA TYR A 119 2.10 -15.37 -1.19
C TYR A 119 2.47 -16.86 -1.13
N LYS A 120 3.33 -17.26 -0.18
CA LYS A 120 3.61 -18.67 0.08
C LYS A 120 2.38 -19.41 0.57
N GLN A 121 1.60 -18.82 1.48
CA GLN A 121 0.32 -19.39 1.94
C GLN A 121 -0.68 -19.55 0.78
N TYR A 122 -0.73 -18.59 -0.13
CA TYR A 122 -1.57 -18.63 -1.34
C TYR A 122 -0.99 -19.51 -2.46
N LYS A 123 0.18 -20.13 -2.27
CA LYS A 123 0.88 -20.97 -3.26
C LYS A 123 1.21 -20.22 -4.57
N ILE A 124 1.57 -18.95 -4.46
CA ILE A 124 1.96 -18.08 -5.59
C ILE A 124 3.49 -17.94 -5.61
N ASP A 125 4.17 -19.03 -6.00
CA ASP A 125 5.64 -19.14 -5.92
C ASP A 125 6.39 -18.08 -6.73
N PHE A 126 5.79 -17.61 -7.83
CA PHE A 126 6.37 -16.56 -8.66
C PHE A 126 6.66 -15.28 -7.87
N TYR A 127 5.74 -14.84 -7.03
CA TYR A 127 5.93 -13.64 -6.22
C TYR A 127 6.89 -13.89 -5.04
N VAL A 128 6.87 -15.09 -4.47
CA VAL A 128 7.82 -15.49 -3.43
C VAL A 128 9.25 -15.33 -3.95
N GLN A 129 9.57 -15.91 -5.11
CA GLN A 129 10.92 -15.86 -5.70
C GLN A 129 11.36 -14.42 -6.03
N LYS A 130 10.45 -13.60 -6.57
CA LYS A 130 10.75 -12.18 -6.82
C LYS A 130 11.08 -11.43 -5.52
N LEU A 131 10.28 -11.62 -4.47
CA LEU A 131 10.51 -10.94 -3.19
C LEU A 131 11.78 -11.44 -2.47
N GLU A 132 12.11 -12.72 -2.58
CA GLU A 132 13.39 -13.27 -2.08
C GLU A 132 14.60 -12.63 -2.76
N LYS A 133 14.52 -12.46 -4.09
CA LYS A 133 15.56 -11.76 -4.84
C LYS A 133 15.71 -10.32 -4.39
N VAL A 134 14.60 -9.59 -4.18
CA VAL A 134 14.64 -8.22 -3.65
C VAL A 134 15.28 -8.18 -2.26
N GLU A 135 14.87 -9.05 -1.34
CA GLU A 135 15.43 -9.12 0.01
C GLU A 135 16.94 -9.37 -0.01
N SER A 136 17.40 -10.30 -0.86
CA SER A 136 18.82 -10.56 -1.05
C SER A 136 19.58 -9.33 -1.55
N LEU A 137 19.03 -8.61 -2.54
CA LEU A 137 19.67 -7.42 -3.10
C LEU A 137 19.76 -6.29 -2.06
N VAL A 138 18.67 -6.06 -1.31
CA VAL A 138 18.63 -5.10 -0.19
C VAL A 138 19.69 -5.41 0.86
N ASN A 139 19.80 -6.68 1.26
CA ASN A 139 20.76 -7.11 2.30
C ASN A 139 22.22 -7.03 1.83
N SER A 140 22.47 -7.26 0.54
CA SER A 140 23.79 -7.09 -0.07
C SER A 140 24.19 -5.62 -0.35
N GLY A 141 23.33 -4.66 -0.01
CA GLY A 141 23.58 -3.23 -0.21
C GLY A 141 23.51 -2.78 -1.68
N LYS A 142 22.87 -3.57 -2.57
CA LYS A 142 22.70 -3.18 -3.97
C LYS A 142 21.76 -1.97 -4.09
N PRO A 143 21.99 -1.09 -5.08
CA PRO A 143 21.24 0.15 -5.21
C PRO A 143 19.77 -0.10 -5.58
N GLY A 144 18.89 0.83 -5.19
CA GLY A 144 17.44 0.69 -5.27
C GLY A 144 16.88 0.39 -6.67
N TYR A 145 17.53 0.91 -7.72
CA TYR A 145 17.11 0.67 -9.11
C TYR A 145 17.30 -0.78 -9.57
N SER A 146 18.08 -1.59 -8.83
CA SER A 146 18.28 -3.01 -9.12
C SER A 146 17.16 -3.90 -8.56
N TRP A 147 16.28 -3.35 -7.72
CA TRP A 147 15.21 -4.09 -7.06
C TRP A 147 13.97 -4.16 -7.96
N ASP A 148 13.66 -5.36 -8.44
CA ASP A 148 12.49 -5.63 -9.26
C ASP A 148 11.36 -6.21 -8.41
N PHE A 149 10.47 -5.33 -7.94
CA PHE A 149 9.27 -5.72 -7.21
C PHE A 149 8.21 -6.32 -8.15
N PRO A 150 7.38 -7.27 -7.67
CA PRO A 150 6.23 -7.78 -8.42
C PRO A 150 5.31 -6.68 -8.95
N GLN A 151 4.90 -6.81 -10.22
CA GLN A 151 3.87 -5.96 -10.80
C GLN A 151 2.49 -6.55 -10.47
N LEU A 152 1.83 -5.91 -9.50
CA LEU A 152 0.47 -6.22 -9.05
C LEU A 152 -0.55 -5.31 -9.72
#